data_AF-A0A441HA17-F1
#
_entry.id   AF-A0A441HA17-F1
#
_cell.length_a   1.000
_cell.length_b   1.000
_cell.length_c   1.000
_cell.angle_alpha   90.00
_cell.angle_beta   90.00
_cell.angle_gamma   90.00
#
_symmetry.space_group_name_H-M   'P 1'
#
loop_
_entity.id
_entity.type
_entity.pdbx_description
1 polymer ?
#
loop_
_entity_poly.entity_id
_entity_poly.type
_entity_poly.pdbx_seq_one_letter_code
_entity_poly.pdbx_strand_id
1 'polypeptide(L)'
;MSAKKIEFKNVWKVYAACAGDALKEIKQARLSGAPVPPYVVGVEDVSFDINQGEIFCIIGLSGSGKSTLLRHINGLIKPTAGEVIIDGISIKDLSDARLLQLRSQKIGMVFQHVALLPNRTVTENVALGLEIRGVKRAERRQLAQEALERVKLPQWGAFYPDELSGGMQQRVGLARALVTDPEILLMDEPFSALDPIIRRQLQDQFIEISAKAHKTTVFITHDIEEAVRLGDRIAIMNKGKVEQIGTPQDILLRPATSYVREFVSHVTLLDKLVAGDIMQSTSVTPKSLNVACDGGTIDAQTPVAEVIRRGISGTGTLLVSRGGTNVGMIGRQEILAFLTMRPDSDR
;
A
#
# COMPACT_ATOMS: atom_id res chain seq x y z
N MET A 1 16.16 -10.46 8.64
CA MET A 1 14.83 -9.89 8.96
C MET A 1 14.96 -8.38 8.79
N SER A 2 14.08 -7.75 8.02
CA SER A 2 14.06 -6.29 7.90
C SER A 2 13.68 -5.67 9.24
N ALA A 3 14.22 -4.49 9.56
CA ALA A 3 13.89 -3.79 10.79
C ALA A 3 12.46 -3.25 10.71
N LYS A 4 11.65 -3.45 11.76
CA LYS A 4 10.28 -2.91 11.84
C LYS A 4 10.35 -1.41 12.05
N LYS A 5 9.70 -0.64 11.16
CA LYS A 5 9.63 0.82 11.26
C LYS A 5 8.41 1.28 12.03
N ILE A 6 7.27 0.64 11.78
CA ILE A 6 5.97 0.94 12.41
C ILE A 6 5.37 -0.35 12.91
N GLU A 7 4.84 -0.36 14.12
CA GLU A 7 4.14 -1.52 14.69
C GLU A 7 2.79 -1.08 15.28
N PHE A 8 1.75 -1.87 14.99
CA PHE A 8 0.45 -1.81 15.63
C PHE A 8 0.36 -2.99 16.61
N LYS A 9 0.04 -2.71 17.88
CA LYS A 9 -0.16 -3.74 18.92
C LYS A 9 -1.55 -3.61 19.53
N ASN A 10 -2.41 -4.57 19.20
CA ASN A 10 -3.79 -4.70 19.70
C ASN A 10 -4.56 -3.38 19.63
N VAL A 11 -4.47 -2.68 18.49
CA VAL A 11 -5.02 -1.33 18.35
C VAL A 11 -6.53 -1.39 18.19
N TRP A 12 -7.22 -0.58 18.99
CA TRP A 12 -8.66 -0.38 18.94
C TRP A 12 -8.99 1.10 18.78
N LYS A 13 -10.05 1.40 18.03
CA LYS A 13 -10.66 2.72 17.98
C LYS A 13 -12.17 2.63 18.00
N VAL A 14 -12.77 3.15 19.06
CA VAL A 14 -14.22 3.30 19.23
C VAL A 14 -14.54 4.79 19.26
N TYR A 15 -15.51 5.21 18.46
CA TYR A 15 -16.02 6.59 18.45
C TYR A 15 -17.28 6.65 19.32
N ALA A 16 -17.09 7.09 20.56
CA ALA A 16 -18.14 7.29 21.56
C ALA A 16 -17.66 8.32 22.60
N ALA A 17 -18.58 8.96 23.32
CA ALA A 17 -18.26 9.92 24.38
C ALA A 17 -17.38 9.28 25.49
N CYS A 18 -17.76 8.07 25.94
CA CYS A 18 -16.99 7.25 26.89
C CYS A 18 -16.37 6.03 26.18
N ALA A 19 -15.41 6.28 25.29
CA ALA A 19 -14.85 5.24 24.43
C ALA A 19 -14.25 4.04 25.20
N GLY A 20 -13.71 4.25 26.40
CA GLY A 20 -13.15 3.20 27.24
C GLY A 20 -14.21 2.22 27.78
N ASP A 21 -15.37 2.72 28.22
CA ASP A 21 -16.46 1.89 28.72
C ASP A 21 -17.20 1.20 27.58
N ALA A 22 -17.45 1.93 26.48
CA ALA A 22 -17.96 1.37 25.25
C ALA A 22 -17.10 0.19 24.75
N LEU A 23 -15.77 0.31 24.83
CA LEU A 23 -14.87 -0.78 24.47
C LEU A 23 -15.03 -2.01 25.38
N LYS A 24 -15.23 -1.81 26.69
CA LYS A 24 -15.46 -2.93 27.63
C LYS A 24 -16.76 -3.65 27.28
N GLU A 25 -17.84 -2.89 27.03
CA GLU A 25 -19.13 -3.44 26.63
C GLU A 25 -19.05 -4.22 25.30
N ILE A 26 -18.38 -3.67 24.30
CA ILE A 26 -18.15 -4.34 23.01
C ILE A 26 -17.40 -5.65 23.23
N LYS A 27 -16.30 -5.63 23.99
CA LYS A 27 -15.52 -6.85 24.27
C LYS A 27 -16.34 -7.90 25.02
N GLN A 28 -17.15 -7.48 25.99
CA GLN A 28 -18.01 -8.39 26.74
C GLN A 28 -19.10 -9.00 25.85
N ALA A 29 -19.78 -8.19 25.03
CA ALA A 29 -20.80 -8.68 24.10
C ALA A 29 -20.23 -9.69 23.09
N ARG A 30 -19.03 -9.42 22.57
CA ARG A 30 -18.29 -10.34 21.69
C ARG A 30 -17.97 -11.67 22.35
N LEU A 31 -17.57 -11.65 23.62
CA LEU A 31 -17.25 -12.86 24.39
C LEU A 31 -18.49 -13.68 24.74
N SER A 32 -19.62 -13.02 25.05
CA SER A 32 -20.87 -13.69 25.42
C SER A 32 -21.74 -14.08 24.23
N GLY A 33 -21.43 -13.62 23.02
CA GLY A 33 -22.28 -13.76 21.84
C GLY A 33 -23.53 -12.86 21.86
N ALA A 34 -23.59 -11.90 22.79
CA ALA A 34 -24.68 -10.94 22.87
C ALA A 34 -24.61 -9.92 21.71
N PRO A 35 -25.74 -9.27 21.36
CA PRO A 35 -25.73 -8.17 20.40
C PRO A 35 -24.74 -7.08 20.82
N VAL A 36 -23.85 -6.71 19.91
CA VAL A 36 -22.89 -5.63 20.16
C VAL A 36 -23.66 -4.30 20.19
N PRO A 37 -23.46 -3.45 21.23
CA PRO A 37 -24.09 -2.14 21.29
C PRO A 37 -23.79 -1.28 20.05
N PRO A 38 -24.65 -0.32 19.67
CA PRO A 38 -24.58 0.42 18.42
C PRO A 38 -23.50 1.53 18.43
N TYR A 39 -22.25 1.15 18.74
CA TYR A 39 -21.09 2.04 18.69
C TYR A 39 -20.39 1.93 17.33
N VAL A 40 -19.77 3.04 16.91
CA VAL A 40 -18.94 3.06 15.69
C VAL A 40 -17.54 2.56 16.06
N VAL A 41 -17.22 1.33 15.66
CA VAL A 41 -15.88 0.74 15.78
C VAL A 41 -15.10 1.02 14.50
N GLY A 42 -14.12 1.91 14.59
CA GLY A 42 -13.27 2.30 13.45
C GLY A 42 -12.09 1.37 13.23
N VAL A 43 -11.54 0.79 14.30
CA VAL A 43 -10.42 -0.16 14.27
C VAL A 43 -10.62 -1.16 15.39
N GLU A 44 -10.32 -2.42 15.10
CA GLU A 44 -10.65 -3.54 15.95
C GLU A 44 -9.52 -4.57 16.05
N ASP A 45 -8.87 -4.60 17.21
CA ASP A 45 -7.79 -5.52 17.57
C ASP A 45 -6.71 -5.70 16.50
N VAL A 46 -6.32 -4.59 15.88
CA VAL A 46 -5.39 -4.61 14.76
C VAL A 46 -3.96 -4.74 15.28
N SER A 47 -3.27 -5.79 14.84
CA SER A 47 -1.87 -6.04 15.17
C SER A 47 -1.10 -6.46 13.91
N PHE A 48 -0.13 -5.66 13.51
CA PHE A 48 0.79 -5.95 12.41
C PHE A 48 1.99 -4.99 12.45
N ASP A 49 2.98 -5.25 11.60
CA ASP A 49 4.15 -4.40 11.42
C ASP A 49 4.40 -4.02 9.97
N ILE A 50 5.07 -2.88 9.81
CA ILE A 50 5.55 -2.34 8.55
C ILE A 50 7.07 -2.24 8.63
N ASN A 51 7.75 -2.88 7.68
CA ASN A 51 9.20 -2.90 7.60
C ASN A 51 9.75 -1.57 7.09
N GLN A 52 10.99 -1.28 7.46
CA GLN A 52 11.69 -0.14 6.93
C GLN A 52 11.89 -0.25 5.41
N GLY A 53 11.53 0.82 4.71
CA GLY A 53 11.74 0.96 3.27
C GLY A 53 10.74 0.22 2.38
N GLU A 54 9.74 -0.45 2.97
CA GLU A 54 8.67 -1.10 2.20
C GLU A 54 7.52 -0.13 1.89
N ILE A 55 6.83 -0.39 0.79
CA ILE A 55 5.54 0.21 0.44
C ILE A 55 4.45 -0.74 0.94
N PHE A 56 3.82 -0.37 2.05
CA PHE A 56 2.75 -1.12 2.67
C PHE A 56 1.39 -0.54 2.28
N CYS A 57 0.64 -1.29 1.48
CA CYS A 57 -0.67 -0.88 1.01
C CYS A 57 -1.76 -1.33 1.99
N ILE A 58 -2.70 -0.45 2.33
CA ILE A 58 -3.89 -0.77 3.09
C ILE A 58 -5.10 -0.56 2.18
N ILE A 59 -5.85 -1.63 1.94
CA ILE A 59 -7.01 -1.63 1.06
C ILE A 59 -8.29 -2.06 1.79
N GLY A 60 -9.43 -1.73 1.20
CA GLY A 60 -10.75 -2.09 1.73
C GLY A 60 -11.79 -1.04 1.37
N LEU A 61 -13.06 -1.38 1.60
CA LEU A 61 -14.18 -0.50 1.27
C LEU A 61 -14.20 0.78 2.13
N SER A 62 -15.02 1.75 1.72
CA SER A 62 -15.28 2.94 2.55
C SER A 62 -15.78 2.53 3.94
N GLY A 63 -15.29 3.20 4.98
CA GLY A 63 -15.63 2.89 6.37
C GLY A 63 -14.91 1.67 6.97
N SER A 64 -13.98 1.02 6.27
CA SER A 64 -13.27 -0.15 6.81
C SER A 64 -12.20 0.15 7.87
N GLY A 65 -11.88 1.42 8.12
CA GLY A 65 -10.93 1.83 9.16
C GLY A 65 -9.55 2.29 8.68
N LYS A 66 -9.28 2.24 7.36
CA LYS A 66 -7.96 2.56 6.76
C LYS A 66 -7.41 3.91 7.20
N SER A 67 -8.13 5.00 6.94
CA SER A 67 -7.68 6.35 7.29
C SER A 67 -7.64 6.58 8.80
N THR A 68 -8.34 5.76 9.61
CA THR A 68 -8.19 5.76 11.07
C THR A 68 -6.82 5.24 11.48
N LEU A 69 -6.34 4.14 10.88
CA LEU A 69 -4.98 3.63 11.11
C LEU A 69 -3.91 4.66 10.72
N LEU A 70 -4.04 5.30 9.56
CA LEU A 70 -3.08 6.30 9.10
C LEU A 70 -3.04 7.53 10.04
N ARG A 71 -4.20 7.96 10.56
CA ARG A 71 -4.27 9.02 11.58
C ARG A 71 -3.68 8.59 12.92
N HIS A 72 -3.69 7.31 13.28
CA HIS A 72 -2.97 6.81 14.46
C HIS A 72 -1.45 6.89 14.27
N ILE A 73 -0.93 6.53 13.10
CA ILE A 73 0.51 6.68 12.78
C ILE A 73 0.94 8.14 12.88
N ASN A 74 0.13 9.06 12.34
CA ASN A 74 0.42 10.49 12.41
C ASN A 74 0.15 11.10 13.81
N GLY A 75 -0.41 10.32 14.75
CA GLY A 75 -0.82 10.80 16.08
C GLY A 75 -1.91 11.88 16.06
N LEU A 76 -2.67 12.01 14.96
CA LEU A 76 -3.79 12.95 14.86
C LEU A 76 -4.98 12.52 15.73
N ILE A 77 -5.12 11.22 15.96
CA ILE A 77 -6.10 10.65 16.88
C ILE A 77 -5.43 9.56 17.72
N LYS A 78 -5.79 9.48 19.00
CA LYS A 78 -5.31 8.43 19.90
C LYS A 78 -6.16 7.15 19.76
N PRO A 79 -5.53 5.96 19.77
CA PRO A 79 -6.24 4.70 19.96
C PRO A 79 -7.07 4.72 21.23
N THR A 80 -8.20 4.02 21.23
CA THR A 80 -8.99 3.74 22.44
C THR A 80 -8.28 2.71 23.32
N ALA A 81 -7.63 1.72 22.70
CA ALA A 81 -6.74 0.76 23.37
C ALA A 81 -5.65 0.28 22.40
N GLY A 82 -4.65 -0.40 22.95
CA GLY A 82 -3.44 -0.77 22.22
C GLY A 82 -2.51 0.41 22.00
N GLU A 83 -1.53 0.22 21.12
CA GLU A 83 -0.56 1.24 20.81
C GLU A 83 0.01 1.16 19.40
N VAL A 84 0.44 2.31 18.90
CA VAL A 84 1.21 2.44 17.66
C VAL A 84 2.62 2.86 18.03
N ILE A 85 3.60 2.15 17.51
CA ILE A 85 5.02 2.31 17.81
C ILE A 85 5.74 2.71 16.53
N ILE A 86 6.59 3.72 16.59
CA ILE A 86 7.46 4.16 15.50
C ILE A 86 8.89 4.19 16.02
N ASP A 87 9.81 3.52 15.32
CA ASP A 87 11.22 3.40 15.75
C ASP A 87 11.37 2.88 17.19
N GLY A 88 10.52 1.92 17.58
CA GLY A 88 10.49 1.36 18.93
C GLY A 88 9.87 2.27 20.00
N ILE A 89 9.40 3.47 19.66
CA ILE A 89 8.79 4.43 20.59
C ILE A 89 7.27 4.45 20.41
N SER A 90 6.53 4.23 21.50
CA SER A 90 5.07 4.33 21.48
C SER A 90 4.63 5.79 21.31
N ILE A 91 3.79 6.06 20.31
CA ILE A 91 3.30 7.42 20.02
C ILE A 91 2.44 7.96 21.18
N LYS A 92 1.75 7.08 21.90
CA LYS A 92 0.86 7.46 23.01
C LYS A 92 1.61 8.11 24.19
N ASP A 93 2.91 7.78 24.33
CA ASP A 93 3.77 8.22 25.43
C ASP A 93 4.51 9.53 25.09
N LEU A 94 4.38 10.02 23.86
CA LEU A 94 4.99 11.27 23.44
C LEU A 94 4.22 12.49 23.96
N SER A 95 4.97 13.48 24.45
CA SER A 95 4.43 14.82 24.69
C SER A 95 4.08 15.52 23.37
N ASP A 96 3.23 16.54 23.42
CA ASP A 96 2.81 17.29 22.23
C ASP A 96 4.01 17.88 21.47
N ALA A 97 5.04 18.34 22.19
CA ALA A 97 6.27 18.85 21.60
C ALA A 97 7.05 17.76 20.84
N ARG A 98 7.16 16.55 21.41
CA ARG A 98 7.80 15.42 20.74
C ARG A 98 6.99 14.90 19.56
N LEU A 99 5.67 14.91 19.67
CA LEU A 99 4.77 14.55 18.57
C LEU A 99 4.86 15.55 17.42
N LEU A 100 5.00 16.86 17.71
CA LEU A 100 5.26 17.87 16.70
C LEU A 100 6.61 17.64 16.01
N GLN A 101 7.67 17.34 16.78
CA GLN A 101 8.98 17.02 16.22
C GLN A 101 8.95 15.78 15.33
N LEU A 102 8.27 14.71 15.77
CA LEU A 102 8.09 13.49 14.99
C LEU A 102 7.42 13.79 13.64
N ARG A 103 6.30 14.54 13.67
CA ARG A 103 5.57 14.92 12.47
C ARG A 103 6.37 15.83 11.55
N SER A 104 7.08 16.81 12.12
CA SER A 104 7.83 17.75 11.30
C SER A 104 9.06 17.12 10.68
N GLN A 105 9.74 16.17 11.35
CA GLN A 105 11.02 15.62 10.91
C GLN A 105 10.91 14.28 10.17
N LYS A 106 10.03 13.38 10.61
CA LYS A 106 10.02 11.99 10.14
C LYS A 106 8.83 11.63 9.24
N ILE A 107 7.72 12.37 9.32
CA ILE A 107 6.47 11.99 8.65
C ILE A 107 6.12 13.01 7.56
N GLY A 108 6.02 12.54 6.31
CA GLY A 108 5.36 13.25 5.23
C GLY A 108 3.94 12.74 5.05
N MET A 109 2.99 13.62 4.74
CA MET A 109 1.60 13.23 4.51
C MET A 109 1.07 13.79 3.18
N VAL A 110 0.45 12.91 2.39
CA VAL A 110 -0.31 13.22 1.18
C VAL A 110 -1.77 12.89 1.45
N PHE A 111 -2.64 13.87 1.28
CA PHE A 111 -4.08 13.76 1.57
C PHE A 111 -4.86 13.44 0.29
N GLN A 112 -6.03 12.81 0.45
CA GLN A 112 -6.96 12.51 -0.64
C GLN A 112 -7.35 13.76 -1.43
N HIS A 113 -7.82 14.78 -0.70
CA HIS A 113 -8.01 16.13 -1.25
C HIS A 113 -6.77 16.95 -0.96
N VAL A 114 -6.21 17.56 -2.00
CA VAL A 114 -4.96 18.31 -1.88
C VAL A 114 -5.19 19.53 -0.98
N ALA A 115 -4.75 19.42 0.27
CA ALA A 115 -4.90 20.48 1.27
C ALA A 115 -3.84 21.57 1.08
N LEU A 116 -3.76 22.19 -0.11
CA LEU A 116 -2.90 23.35 -0.36
C LEU A 116 -3.50 24.60 0.27
N LEU A 117 -2.63 25.49 0.74
CA LEU A 117 -3.01 26.80 1.26
C LEU A 117 -3.30 27.72 0.07
N PRO A 118 -4.57 28.17 -0.10
CA PRO A 118 -4.98 28.92 -1.30
C PRO A 118 -4.36 30.31 -1.37
N ASN A 119 -4.00 30.88 -0.23
CA ASN A 119 -3.38 32.20 -0.11
C ASN A 119 -1.84 32.15 -0.20
N ARG A 120 -1.26 31.04 -0.65
CA ARG A 120 0.18 30.87 -0.82
C ARG A 120 0.47 30.33 -2.22
N THR A 121 1.59 30.77 -2.78
CA THR A 121 2.08 30.24 -4.05
C THR A 121 2.44 28.75 -3.94
N VAL A 122 2.61 28.08 -5.08
CA VAL A 122 3.04 26.68 -5.16
C VAL A 122 4.38 26.47 -4.46
N THR A 123 5.38 27.31 -4.70
CA THR A 123 6.68 27.21 -4.01
C THR A 123 6.55 27.37 -2.51
N GLU A 124 5.68 28.26 -2.02
CA GLU A 124 5.45 28.46 -0.59
C GLU A 124 4.68 27.31 0.05
N ASN A 125 3.75 26.70 -0.68
CA ASN A 125 3.08 25.48 -0.27
C ASN A 125 4.06 24.33 -0.09
N VAL A 126 4.95 24.13 -1.07
CA VAL A 126 6.00 23.10 -0.99
C VAL A 126 6.94 23.43 0.18
N ALA A 127 7.45 24.65 0.30
CA ALA A 127 8.38 25.03 1.36
C ALA A 127 7.80 25.03 2.79
N LEU A 128 6.49 24.84 2.97
CA LEU A 128 5.80 24.99 4.26
C LEU A 128 6.40 24.10 5.36
N GLY A 129 6.71 22.84 5.07
CA GLY A 129 7.28 21.94 6.07
C GLY A 129 8.67 22.39 6.55
N LEU A 130 9.49 22.94 5.64
CA LEU A 130 10.79 23.51 5.95
C LEU A 130 10.68 24.84 6.72
N GLU A 131 9.67 25.66 6.41
CA GLU A 131 9.34 26.86 7.18
C GLU A 131 9.03 26.54 8.63
N ILE A 132 8.21 25.51 8.89
CA ILE A 132 7.87 25.05 10.24
C ILE A 132 9.11 24.54 11.00
N ARG A 133 10.08 23.94 10.29
CA ARG A 133 11.38 23.53 10.85
C ARG A 133 12.34 24.70 11.12
N GLY A 134 11.99 25.92 10.72
CA GLY A 134 12.85 27.10 10.88
C GLY A 134 13.98 27.21 9.84
N VAL A 135 13.90 26.48 8.72
CA VAL A 135 14.90 26.57 7.64
C VAL A 135 14.86 27.97 7.01
N LYS A 136 16.04 28.52 6.71
CA LYS A 136 16.18 29.89 6.17
C LYS A 136 15.44 30.03 4.84
N ARG A 137 14.89 31.22 4.59
CA ARG A 137 14.02 31.49 3.43
C ARG A 137 14.67 31.16 2.08
N ALA A 138 15.95 31.46 1.91
CA ALA A 138 16.68 31.19 0.67
C ALA A 138 16.80 29.68 0.42
N GLU A 139 17.27 28.95 1.42
CA GLU A 139 17.46 27.49 1.39
C GLU A 139 16.13 26.75 1.15
N ARG A 140 15.08 27.08 1.89
CA ARG A 140 13.78 26.40 1.71
C ARG A 140 13.15 26.68 0.34
N ARG A 141 13.42 27.84 -0.28
CA ARG A 141 12.96 28.16 -1.64
C ARG A 141 13.71 27.34 -2.69
N GLN A 142 15.01 27.18 -2.53
CA GLN A 142 15.82 26.33 -3.39
C GLN A 142 15.34 24.86 -3.31
N LEU A 143 15.21 24.31 -2.10
CA LEU A 143 14.74 22.93 -1.90
C LEU A 143 13.32 22.72 -2.45
N ALA A 144 12.44 23.71 -2.29
CA ALA A 144 11.10 23.66 -2.89
C ALA A 144 11.14 23.64 -4.42
N GLN A 145 12.05 24.39 -5.05
CA GLN A 145 12.23 24.39 -6.49
C GLN A 145 12.74 23.03 -7.00
N GLU A 146 13.73 22.45 -6.33
CA GLU A 146 14.25 21.10 -6.62
C GLU A 146 13.15 20.03 -6.48
N ALA A 147 12.28 20.16 -5.46
CA ALA A 147 11.14 19.27 -5.30
C ALA A 147 10.11 19.42 -6.43
N LEU A 148 9.85 20.65 -6.90
CA LEU A 148 8.98 20.91 -8.05
C LEU A 148 9.55 20.33 -9.36
N GLU A 149 10.88 20.37 -9.54
CA GLU A 149 11.55 19.72 -10.67
C GLU A 149 11.35 18.21 -10.66
N ARG A 150 11.48 17.56 -9.49
CA ARG A 150 11.26 16.11 -9.35
C ARG A 150 9.84 15.68 -9.72
N VAL A 151 8.83 16.52 -9.45
CA VAL A 151 7.43 16.27 -9.83
C VAL A 151 7.05 16.87 -11.19
N LYS A 152 8.04 17.28 -11.99
CA LYS A 152 7.86 17.83 -13.35
C LYS A 152 6.98 19.09 -13.41
N LEU A 153 7.10 19.99 -12.43
CA LEU A 153 6.43 21.30 -12.37
C LEU A 153 7.38 22.50 -12.12
N PRO A 154 8.57 22.58 -12.74
CA PRO A 154 9.57 23.62 -12.40
C PRO A 154 9.09 25.05 -12.63
N GLN A 155 8.22 25.29 -13.60
CA GLN A 155 7.77 26.64 -13.99
C GLN A 155 6.55 27.13 -13.20
N TRP A 156 5.96 26.27 -12.36
CA TRP A 156 4.67 26.55 -11.71
C TRP A 156 4.81 27.16 -10.32
N GLY A 157 6.03 27.40 -9.84
CA GLY A 157 6.30 27.82 -8.47
C GLY A 157 5.63 29.14 -8.06
N ALA A 158 5.46 30.07 -8.99
CA ALA A 158 4.89 31.40 -8.73
C ALA A 158 3.35 31.45 -8.74
N PHE A 159 2.69 30.40 -9.25
CA PHE A 159 1.24 30.34 -9.36
C PHE A 159 0.59 29.95 -8.02
N TYR A 160 -0.71 30.20 -7.91
CA TYR A 160 -1.56 29.81 -6.79
C TYR A 160 -2.33 28.52 -7.09
N PRO A 161 -2.72 27.73 -6.06
CA PRO A 161 -3.37 26.42 -6.25
C PRO A 161 -4.59 26.40 -7.17
N ASP A 162 -5.39 27.46 -7.18
CA ASP A 162 -6.59 27.62 -8.00
C ASP A 162 -6.28 27.80 -9.50
N GLU A 163 -5.05 28.18 -9.85
CA GLU A 163 -4.55 28.27 -11.23
C GLU A 163 -4.06 26.91 -11.78
N LEU A 164 -4.07 25.86 -10.95
CA LEU A 164 -3.56 24.52 -11.29
C LEU A 164 -4.70 23.53 -11.53
N SER A 165 -4.50 22.61 -12.49
CA SER A 165 -5.37 21.43 -12.62
C SER A 165 -5.27 20.51 -11.38
N GLY A 166 -6.30 19.71 -11.11
CA GLY A 166 -6.31 18.79 -9.96
C GLY A 166 -5.11 17.83 -9.92
N GLY A 167 -4.67 17.31 -11.08
CA GLY A 167 -3.48 16.48 -11.18
C GLY A 167 -2.18 17.22 -10.84
N MET A 168 -2.10 18.51 -11.17
CA MET A 168 -0.95 19.34 -10.80
C MET A 168 -0.98 19.69 -9.30
N GLN A 169 -2.15 19.96 -8.73
CA GLN A 169 -2.29 20.15 -7.29
C GLN A 169 -1.80 18.90 -6.53
N GLN A 170 -2.15 17.69 -6.99
CA GLN A 170 -1.67 16.43 -6.38
C GLN A 170 -0.13 16.32 -6.44
N ARG A 171 0.48 16.68 -7.58
CA ARG A 171 1.96 16.75 -7.71
C ARG A 171 2.58 17.74 -6.73
N VAL A 172 1.97 18.90 -6.54
CA VAL A 172 2.41 19.88 -5.53
C VAL A 172 2.26 19.32 -4.11
N GLY A 173 1.17 18.60 -3.83
CA GLY A 173 0.98 17.90 -2.55
C GLY A 173 2.06 16.86 -2.28
N LEU A 174 2.43 16.07 -3.30
CA LEU A 174 3.52 15.11 -3.24
C LEU A 174 4.88 15.80 -3.03
N ALA A 175 5.19 16.85 -3.79
CA ALA A 175 6.41 17.64 -3.62
C ALA A 175 6.51 18.23 -2.20
N ARG A 176 5.41 18.75 -1.66
CA ARG A 176 5.34 19.27 -0.29
C ARG A 176 5.64 18.20 0.77
N ALA A 177 5.18 16.97 0.58
CA ALA A 177 5.49 15.89 1.50
C ALA A 177 6.98 15.50 1.40
N LEU A 178 7.53 15.44 0.19
CA LEU A 178 8.88 14.94 -0.08
C LEU A 178 10.00 15.95 0.18
N VAL A 179 9.74 17.26 0.06
CA VAL A 179 10.77 18.31 0.23
C VAL A 179 11.41 18.31 1.63
N THR A 180 10.70 17.75 2.61
CA THR A 180 11.17 17.63 3.98
C THR A 180 12.04 16.37 4.21
N ASP A 181 12.25 15.57 3.16
CA ASP A 181 12.94 14.29 3.15
C ASP A 181 12.51 13.34 4.30
N PRO A 182 11.19 13.10 4.47
CA PRO A 182 10.68 12.33 5.60
C PRO A 182 11.15 10.87 5.53
N GLU A 183 11.22 10.19 6.67
CA GLU A 183 11.53 8.75 6.75
C GLU A 183 10.31 7.86 6.47
N ILE A 184 9.12 8.38 6.79
CA ILE A 184 7.82 7.74 6.64
C ILE A 184 6.93 8.62 5.75
N LEU A 185 6.37 8.05 4.70
CA LEU A 185 5.40 8.71 3.84
C LEU A 185 4.02 8.09 4.03
N LEU A 186 3.05 8.91 4.45
CA LEU A 186 1.66 8.50 4.63
C LEU A 186 0.83 9.04 3.47
N MET A 187 0.15 8.17 2.75
CA MET A 187 -0.66 8.55 1.59
C MET A 187 -2.09 8.04 1.77
N ASP A 188 -3.06 8.96 1.85
CA ASP A 188 -4.48 8.65 2.01
C ASP A 188 -5.20 8.85 0.66
N GLU A 189 -5.39 7.77 -0.12
CA GLU A 189 -6.03 7.78 -1.44
C GLU A 189 -5.56 8.88 -2.41
N PRO A 190 -4.23 9.06 -2.58
CA PRO A 190 -3.63 10.23 -3.25
C PRO A 190 -3.98 10.34 -4.74
N PHE A 191 -4.40 9.23 -5.37
CA PHE A 191 -4.65 9.18 -6.82
C PHE A 191 -6.12 8.88 -7.18
N SER A 192 -7.00 8.82 -6.18
CA SER A 192 -8.42 8.45 -6.33
C SER A 192 -9.20 9.42 -7.23
N ALA A 193 -8.97 10.72 -7.10
CA ALA A 193 -9.70 11.77 -7.81
C ALA A 193 -9.16 12.07 -9.23
N LEU A 194 -8.27 11.24 -9.76
CA LEU A 194 -7.56 11.50 -11.02
C LEU A 194 -8.02 10.60 -12.16
N ASP A 195 -8.02 11.15 -13.38
CA ASP A 195 -8.26 10.40 -14.60
C ASP A 195 -7.24 9.26 -14.77
N PRO A 196 -7.62 8.13 -15.41
CA PRO A 196 -6.77 6.93 -15.50
C PRO A 196 -5.37 7.18 -16.07
N ILE A 197 -5.24 8.06 -17.07
CA ILE A 197 -3.95 8.37 -17.71
C ILE A 197 -3.04 9.12 -16.72
N ILE A 198 -3.55 10.18 -16.08
CA ILE A 198 -2.79 10.99 -15.13
C ILE A 198 -2.46 10.18 -13.88
N ARG A 199 -3.39 9.34 -13.41
CA ARG A 199 -3.18 8.39 -12.32
C ARG A 199 -1.98 7.50 -12.61
N ARG A 200 -1.94 6.83 -13.77
CA ARG A 200 -0.80 5.96 -14.13
C ARG A 200 0.52 6.72 -14.17
N GLN A 201 0.55 7.89 -14.80
CA GLN A 201 1.76 8.72 -14.87
C GLN A 201 2.27 9.13 -13.49
N LEU A 202 1.38 9.43 -12.54
CA LEU A 202 1.74 9.78 -11.17
C LEU A 202 2.21 8.59 -10.35
N GLN A 203 1.59 7.43 -10.54
CA GLN A 203 2.05 6.17 -9.96
C GLN A 203 3.46 5.85 -10.44
N ASP A 204 3.76 5.97 -11.74
CA ASP A 204 5.11 5.75 -12.28
C ASP A 204 6.14 6.69 -11.67
N GLN A 205 5.80 7.99 -11.57
CA GLN A 205 6.66 8.96 -10.89
C GLN A 205 6.87 8.62 -9.41
N PHE A 206 5.82 8.19 -8.72
CA PHE A 206 5.91 7.79 -7.33
C PHE A 206 6.83 6.57 -7.15
N ILE A 207 6.72 5.56 -8.00
CA ILE A 207 7.61 4.38 -8.01
C ILE A 207 9.06 4.82 -8.22
N GLU A 208 9.33 5.68 -9.21
CA GLU A 208 10.68 6.20 -9.48
C GLU A 208 11.28 6.95 -8.27
N ILE A 209 10.45 7.75 -7.58
CA ILE A 209 10.88 8.50 -6.39
C ILE A 209 11.11 7.54 -5.22
N SER A 210 10.17 6.64 -4.96
CA SER A 210 10.22 5.71 -3.84
C SER A 210 11.40 4.75 -3.94
N ALA A 211 11.66 4.21 -5.14
CA ALA A 211 12.77 3.31 -5.43
C ALA A 211 14.14 3.94 -5.13
N LYS A 212 14.30 5.25 -5.33
CA LYS A 212 15.55 5.97 -5.04
C LYS A 212 15.68 6.35 -3.56
N ALA A 213 14.56 6.61 -2.90
CA ALA A 213 14.54 7.22 -1.58
C ALA A 213 14.46 6.19 -0.44
N HIS A 214 14.08 4.93 -0.73
CA HIS A 214 13.92 3.84 0.25
C HIS A 214 13.13 4.27 1.50
N LYS A 215 12.06 5.06 1.29
CA LYS A 215 11.20 5.57 2.36
C LYS A 215 10.18 4.52 2.74
N THR A 216 9.85 4.46 4.02
CA THR A 216 8.77 3.58 4.48
C THR A 216 7.43 4.23 4.11
N THR A 217 6.65 3.60 3.26
CA THR A 217 5.41 4.21 2.75
C THR A 217 4.20 3.43 3.25
N VAL A 218 3.21 4.13 3.83
CA VAL A 218 1.88 3.57 4.09
C VAL A 218 0.91 4.16 3.09
N PHE A 219 0.41 3.33 2.21
CA PHE A 219 -0.39 3.73 1.06
C PHE A 219 -1.82 3.22 1.20
N ILE A 220 -2.80 4.11 1.36
CA ILE A 220 -4.21 3.74 1.39
C ILE A 220 -4.81 3.87 0.00
N THR A 221 -5.52 2.83 -0.43
CA THR A 221 -6.35 2.87 -1.63
C THR A 221 -7.58 2.01 -1.50
N HIS A 222 -8.56 2.25 -2.36
CA HIS A 222 -9.70 1.36 -2.58
C HIS A 222 -9.49 0.45 -3.81
N ASP A 223 -8.44 0.68 -4.59
CA ASP A 223 -8.15 -0.04 -5.83
C ASP A 223 -7.07 -1.11 -5.61
N ILE A 224 -7.46 -2.37 -5.78
CA ILE A 224 -6.54 -3.52 -5.69
C ILE A 224 -5.47 -3.49 -6.77
N GLU A 225 -5.76 -2.96 -7.97
CA GLU A 225 -4.77 -2.88 -9.05
C GLU A 225 -3.62 -1.95 -8.68
N GLU A 226 -3.96 -0.84 -8.01
CA GLU A 226 -2.99 0.11 -7.49
C GLU A 226 -2.15 -0.51 -6.38
N ALA A 227 -2.78 -1.23 -5.44
CA ALA A 227 -2.06 -1.90 -4.37
C ALA A 227 -1.10 -2.99 -4.89
N VAL A 228 -1.52 -3.76 -5.89
CA VAL A 228 -0.67 -4.78 -6.54
C VAL A 228 0.48 -4.15 -7.31
N ARG A 229 0.25 -3.00 -7.96
CA ARG A 229 1.29 -2.30 -8.73
C ARG A 229 2.34 -1.63 -7.83
N LEU A 230 1.92 -1.06 -6.71
CA LEU A 230 2.77 -0.22 -5.87
C LEU A 230 3.33 -0.92 -4.63
N GLY A 231 2.60 -1.89 -4.07
CA GLY A 231 2.86 -2.41 -2.74
C GLY A 231 3.79 -3.62 -2.72
N ASP A 232 4.72 -3.63 -1.78
CA ASP A 232 5.49 -4.83 -1.42
C ASP A 232 4.62 -5.79 -0.59
N ARG A 233 3.78 -5.23 0.28
CA ARG A 233 2.81 -5.94 1.11
C ARG A 233 1.48 -5.20 1.11
N ILE A 234 0.41 -5.97 1.20
CA ILE A 234 -0.97 -5.48 1.18
C ILE A 234 -1.68 -5.99 2.43
N ALA A 235 -2.35 -5.10 3.15
CA ALA A 235 -3.31 -5.40 4.20
C ALA A 235 -4.73 -5.11 3.71
N ILE A 236 -5.61 -6.11 3.77
CA ILE A 236 -7.02 -5.97 3.43
C ILE A 236 -7.81 -5.75 4.70
N MET A 237 -8.56 -4.66 4.76
CA MET A 237 -9.39 -4.29 5.90
C MET A 237 -10.88 -4.39 5.60
N ASN A 238 -11.62 -4.92 6.57
CA ASN A 238 -13.07 -5.01 6.54
C ASN A 238 -13.63 -4.69 7.93
N LYS A 239 -14.59 -3.75 8.01
CA LYS A 239 -15.28 -3.39 9.26
C LYS A 239 -14.35 -3.18 10.47
N GLY A 240 -13.23 -2.49 10.27
CA GLY A 240 -12.26 -2.17 11.32
C GLY A 240 -11.22 -3.26 11.60
N LYS A 241 -11.36 -4.46 11.02
CA LYS A 241 -10.42 -5.58 11.17
C LYS A 241 -9.51 -5.72 9.97
N VAL A 242 -8.35 -6.33 10.19
CA VAL A 242 -7.49 -6.82 9.11
C VAL A 242 -7.88 -8.27 8.80
N GLU A 243 -8.29 -8.52 7.56
CA GLU A 243 -8.72 -9.84 7.07
C GLU A 243 -7.54 -10.67 6.58
N GLN A 244 -6.58 -10.03 5.90
CA GLN A 244 -5.38 -10.69 5.38
C GLN A 244 -4.25 -9.68 5.19
N ILE A 245 -3.03 -10.11 5.48
CA ILE A 245 -1.80 -9.41 5.10
C ILE A 245 -0.94 -10.38 4.31
N GLY A 246 -0.42 -9.94 3.16
CA GLY A 246 0.45 -10.77 2.33
C GLY A 246 1.15 -9.97 1.25
N THR A 247 1.98 -10.65 0.47
CA THR A 247 2.48 -10.08 -0.80
C THR A 247 1.33 -9.93 -1.79
N PRO A 248 1.45 -9.09 -2.84
CA PRO A 248 0.47 -9.05 -3.92
C PRO A 248 0.13 -10.44 -4.48
N GLN A 249 1.13 -11.30 -4.64
CA GLN A 249 0.95 -12.67 -5.13
C GLN A 249 0.13 -13.53 -4.16
N ASP A 250 0.41 -13.47 -2.86
CA ASP A 250 -0.35 -14.22 -1.85
C ASP A 250 -1.81 -13.79 -1.81
N ILE A 251 -2.08 -12.49 -1.91
CA ILE A 251 -3.45 -11.96 -1.93
C ILE A 251 -4.23 -12.48 -3.15
N LEU A 252 -3.60 -12.48 -4.34
CA LEU A 252 -4.27 -12.87 -5.58
C LEU A 252 -4.45 -14.39 -5.70
N LEU A 253 -3.46 -15.18 -5.30
CA LEU A 253 -3.45 -16.63 -5.49
C LEU A 253 -4.05 -17.41 -4.32
N ARG A 254 -3.99 -16.83 -3.10
CA ARG A 254 -4.38 -17.50 -1.85
C ARG A 254 -5.24 -16.56 -0.99
N PRO A 255 -6.42 -16.14 -1.48
CA PRO A 255 -7.33 -15.33 -0.69
C PRO A 255 -7.82 -16.12 0.54
N ALA A 256 -7.58 -15.57 1.73
CA ALA A 256 -7.80 -16.25 3.01
C ALA A 256 -9.27 -16.30 3.44
N THR A 257 -10.08 -15.34 3.00
CA THR A 257 -11.51 -15.24 3.33
C THR A 257 -12.35 -15.06 2.07
N SER A 258 -13.66 -15.33 2.17
CA SER A 258 -14.60 -15.08 1.06
C SER A 258 -14.63 -13.59 0.67
N TYR A 259 -14.53 -12.69 1.66
CA TYR A 259 -14.42 -11.25 1.41
C TYR A 259 -13.18 -10.90 0.58
N VAL A 260 -12.00 -11.45 0.92
CA VAL A 260 -10.79 -11.21 0.13
C VAL A 260 -10.94 -11.78 -1.29
N ARG A 261 -11.53 -12.96 -1.41
CA ARG A 261 -11.78 -13.62 -2.70
C ARG A 261 -12.70 -12.79 -3.61
N GLU A 262 -13.76 -12.22 -3.05
CA GLU A 262 -14.64 -11.29 -3.75
C GLU A 262 -13.88 -10.04 -4.19
N PHE A 263 -13.04 -9.48 -3.32
CA PHE A 263 -12.24 -8.28 -3.61
C PHE A 263 -11.26 -8.47 -4.78
N VAL A 264 -10.63 -9.65 -4.89
CA VAL A 264 -9.67 -9.95 -5.98
C VAL A 264 -10.35 -10.42 -7.27
N SER A 265 -11.65 -10.74 -7.24
CA SER A 265 -12.38 -11.31 -8.37
C SER A 265 -12.42 -10.43 -9.62
N HIS A 266 -12.29 -9.12 -9.44
CA HIS A 266 -12.36 -8.13 -10.51
C HIS A 266 -10.99 -7.80 -11.11
N VAL A 267 -9.93 -8.51 -10.70
CA VAL A 267 -8.56 -8.24 -11.15
C VAL A 267 -8.16 -9.16 -12.29
N THR A 268 -7.68 -8.57 -13.39
CA THR A 268 -7.04 -9.34 -14.46
C THR A 268 -5.66 -9.82 -14.00
N LEU A 269 -5.52 -11.13 -13.78
CA LEU A 269 -4.29 -11.75 -13.29
C LEU A 269 -3.20 -11.91 -14.37
N LEU A 270 -3.58 -11.86 -15.66
CA LEU A 270 -2.70 -12.17 -16.80
C LEU A 270 -1.43 -11.33 -16.87
N ASP A 271 -1.55 -10.03 -16.53
CA ASP A 271 -0.46 -9.06 -16.63
C ASP A 271 0.26 -8.82 -15.28
N LYS A 272 -0.15 -9.53 -14.22
CA LYS A 272 0.28 -9.29 -12.83
C LYS A 272 1.10 -10.42 -12.23
N LEU A 273 1.15 -11.56 -12.91
CA LEU A 273 1.83 -12.76 -12.44
C LEU A 273 2.87 -13.23 -13.44
N VAL A 274 3.86 -13.96 -12.93
CA VAL A 274 4.94 -14.57 -13.70
C VAL A 274 4.87 -16.10 -13.65
N ALA A 275 5.64 -16.76 -14.52
CA ALA A 275 5.70 -18.21 -14.64
C ALA A 275 5.94 -18.90 -13.28
N GLY A 276 6.82 -18.33 -12.46
CA GLY A 276 7.11 -18.84 -11.12
C GLY A 276 5.91 -18.87 -10.17
N ASP A 277 4.86 -18.10 -10.45
CA ASP A 277 3.70 -17.95 -9.57
C ASP A 277 2.64 -19.03 -9.79
N ILE A 278 2.57 -19.59 -11.01
CA ILE A 278 1.60 -20.61 -11.40
C ILE A 278 2.24 -21.99 -11.59
N MET A 279 3.57 -22.10 -11.44
CA MET A 279 4.29 -23.35 -11.64
C MET A 279 3.99 -24.36 -10.53
N GLN A 280 3.99 -25.63 -10.92
CA GLN A 280 4.13 -26.71 -9.96
C GLN A 280 5.61 -26.80 -9.57
N SER A 281 5.91 -26.62 -8.28
CA SER A 281 7.29 -26.74 -7.79
C SER A 281 7.74 -28.18 -7.91
N THR A 282 8.91 -28.38 -8.52
CA THR A 282 9.54 -29.69 -8.63
C THR A 282 10.92 -29.65 -7.99
N SER A 283 11.12 -30.46 -6.96
CA SER A 283 12.44 -30.71 -6.35
C SER A 283 13.29 -31.69 -7.18
N VAL A 284 12.80 -32.10 -8.35
CA VAL A 284 13.25 -33.27 -9.09
C VAL A 284 13.69 -32.83 -10.49
N THR A 285 14.91 -33.18 -10.86
CA THR A 285 15.44 -32.97 -12.22
C THR A 285 14.54 -33.62 -13.29
N PRO A 286 14.37 -33.01 -14.48
CA PRO A 286 13.48 -33.53 -15.54
C PRO A 286 13.76 -34.99 -15.93
N LYS A 287 15.01 -35.45 -15.82
CA LYS A 287 15.42 -36.84 -16.10
C LYS A 287 14.74 -37.89 -15.22
N SER A 288 14.30 -37.53 -14.02
CA SER A 288 13.71 -38.46 -13.04
C SER A 288 12.19 -38.55 -13.15
N LEU A 289 11.54 -37.67 -13.91
CA LEU A 289 10.08 -37.56 -13.95
C LEU A 289 9.42 -38.26 -15.13
N ASN A 290 10.16 -38.75 -16.14
CA ASN A 290 9.58 -39.28 -17.39
C ASN A 290 8.49 -38.34 -18.00
N VAL A 291 8.55 -37.04 -17.68
CA VAL A 291 7.67 -36.02 -18.26
C VAL A 291 8.39 -35.47 -19.47
N ALA A 292 7.82 -35.70 -20.65
CA ALA A 292 8.29 -35.14 -21.90
C ALA A 292 8.19 -33.60 -21.82
N CYS A 293 9.33 -32.94 -21.62
CA CYS A 293 9.43 -31.49 -21.47
C CYS A 293 9.58 -30.82 -22.85
N ASP A 294 8.62 -31.13 -23.73
CA ASP A 294 8.73 -30.86 -25.17
C ASP A 294 8.40 -29.39 -25.50
N GLY A 295 7.90 -28.65 -24.50
CA GLY A 295 7.56 -27.22 -24.62
C GLY A 295 8.76 -26.28 -24.49
N GLY A 296 9.93 -26.78 -24.09
CA GLY A 296 11.14 -25.97 -23.86
C GLY A 296 11.22 -25.37 -22.46
N THR A 297 12.19 -24.48 -22.26
CA THR A 297 12.47 -23.82 -20.96
C THR A 297 12.10 -22.34 -21.02
N ILE A 298 11.48 -21.83 -19.95
CA ILE A 298 11.11 -20.43 -19.75
C ILE A 298 11.69 -19.92 -18.42
N ASP A 299 11.95 -18.61 -18.35
CA ASP A 299 12.41 -17.99 -17.11
C ASP A 299 11.26 -17.82 -16.11
N ALA A 300 11.53 -17.97 -14.81
CA ALA A 300 10.55 -17.81 -13.74
C ALA A 300 9.90 -16.42 -13.69
N GLN A 301 10.56 -15.39 -14.25
CA GLN A 301 10.05 -14.02 -14.35
C GLN A 301 9.27 -13.78 -15.66
N THR A 302 9.08 -14.80 -16.50
CA THR A 302 8.30 -14.67 -17.74
C THR A 302 6.84 -14.38 -17.41
N PRO A 303 6.20 -13.33 -17.96
CA PRO A 303 4.78 -13.02 -17.70
C PRO A 303 3.85 -14.18 -18.08
N VAL A 304 2.82 -14.42 -17.27
CA VAL A 304 1.88 -15.55 -17.49
C VAL A 304 1.17 -15.45 -18.85
N ALA A 305 0.88 -14.25 -19.35
CA ALA A 305 0.34 -14.06 -20.70
C ALA A 305 1.22 -14.71 -21.80
N GLU A 306 2.54 -14.64 -21.65
CA GLU A 306 3.49 -15.27 -22.58
C GLU A 306 3.56 -16.79 -22.38
N VAL A 307 3.48 -17.25 -21.12
CA VAL A 307 3.39 -18.68 -20.79
C VAL A 307 2.17 -19.32 -21.47
N ILE A 308 1.02 -18.65 -21.43
CA ILE A 308 -0.22 -19.10 -22.07
C ILE A 308 -0.05 -19.14 -23.59
N ARG A 309 0.51 -18.08 -24.21
CA ARG A 309 0.77 -18.06 -25.65
C ARG A 309 1.63 -19.24 -26.09
N ARG A 310 2.73 -19.50 -25.37
CA ARG A 310 3.62 -20.64 -25.65
C ARG A 310 2.96 -21.99 -25.39
N GLY A 311 2.15 -22.10 -24.33
CA GLY A 311 1.42 -23.31 -23.99
C GLY A 311 0.29 -23.65 -24.97
N ILE A 312 -0.30 -22.65 -25.63
CA ILE A 312 -1.29 -22.85 -26.71
C ILE A 312 -0.62 -23.30 -28.00
N SER A 313 0.53 -22.70 -28.36
CA SER A 313 1.27 -23.06 -29.57
C SER A 313 2.07 -24.37 -29.46
N GLY A 314 2.37 -24.80 -28.23
CA GLY A 314 3.15 -26.01 -27.95
C GLY A 314 2.30 -27.23 -27.55
N THR A 315 2.89 -28.42 -27.67
CA THR A 315 2.26 -29.69 -27.27
C THR A 315 2.74 -30.22 -25.92
N GLY A 316 3.81 -29.65 -25.34
CA GLY A 316 4.49 -30.20 -24.16
C GLY A 316 4.52 -29.28 -22.94
N THR A 317 4.94 -29.84 -21.81
CA THR A 317 5.16 -29.15 -20.54
C THR A 317 6.33 -28.18 -20.64
N LEU A 318 6.16 -26.95 -20.11
CA LEU A 318 7.20 -25.92 -20.03
C LEU A 318 8.01 -26.11 -18.75
N LEU A 319 9.33 -26.13 -18.85
CA LEU A 319 10.22 -26.09 -17.69
C LEU A 319 10.46 -24.65 -17.25
N VAL A 320 10.30 -24.38 -15.95
CA VAL A 320 10.55 -23.06 -15.37
C VAL A 320 11.95 -23.05 -14.75
N SER A 321 12.79 -22.14 -15.23
CA SER A 321 14.17 -21.96 -14.77
C SER A 321 14.32 -20.63 -14.04
N ARG A 322 15.14 -20.60 -12.99
CA ARG A 322 15.57 -19.39 -12.29
C ARG A 322 17.08 -19.41 -12.20
N GLY A 323 17.75 -18.48 -12.90
CA GLY A 323 19.21 -18.42 -12.92
C GLY A 323 19.87 -19.69 -13.47
N GLY A 324 19.26 -20.33 -14.47
CA GLY A 324 19.77 -21.56 -15.09
C GLY A 324 19.44 -22.86 -14.33
N THR A 325 18.82 -22.76 -13.15
CA THR A 325 18.38 -23.94 -12.37
C THR A 325 16.89 -24.16 -12.57
N ASN A 326 16.47 -25.40 -12.84
CA ASN A 326 15.05 -25.73 -12.95
C ASN A 326 14.39 -25.72 -11.58
N VAL A 327 13.32 -24.94 -11.44
CA VAL A 327 12.61 -24.69 -10.17
C VAL A 327 11.15 -25.18 -10.20
N GLY A 328 10.63 -25.50 -11.38
CA GLY A 328 9.26 -25.97 -11.54
C GLY A 328 8.93 -26.33 -12.98
N MET A 329 7.66 -26.69 -13.17
CA MET A 329 7.09 -26.96 -14.48
C MET A 329 5.68 -26.38 -14.59
N ILE A 330 5.29 -26.04 -15.82
CA ILE A 330 3.95 -25.56 -16.16
C ILE A 330 3.45 -26.40 -17.33
N GLY A 331 2.45 -27.24 -17.08
CA GLY A 331 1.71 -27.98 -18.09
C GLY A 331 0.36 -27.32 -18.41
N ARG A 332 -0.43 -28.03 -19.21
CA ARG A 332 -1.79 -27.58 -19.56
C ARG A 332 -2.72 -27.51 -18.37
N GLN A 333 -2.54 -28.37 -17.36
CA GLN A 333 -3.39 -28.38 -16.17
C GLN A 333 -3.18 -27.12 -15.34
N GLU A 334 -1.95 -26.66 -15.16
CA GLU A 334 -1.63 -25.43 -14.43
C GLU A 334 -2.17 -24.20 -15.16
N ILE A 335 -2.00 -24.16 -16.48
CA ILE A 335 -2.54 -23.09 -17.32
C ILE A 335 -4.07 -23.07 -17.26
N LEU A 336 -4.72 -24.23 -17.40
CA LEU A 336 -6.18 -24.34 -17.34
C LEU A 336 -6.68 -23.97 -15.94
N ALA A 337 -6.07 -24.51 -14.87
CA ALA A 337 -6.42 -24.18 -13.50
C ALA A 337 -6.33 -22.67 -13.26
N PHE A 338 -5.28 -22.01 -13.76
CA PHE A 338 -5.12 -20.57 -13.71
C PHE A 338 -6.21 -19.82 -14.49
N LEU A 339 -6.52 -20.23 -15.73
CA LEU A 339 -7.56 -19.61 -16.55
C LEU A 339 -8.98 -19.85 -16.00
N THR A 340 -9.19 -20.97 -15.32
CA THR A 340 -10.43 -21.34 -14.64
C THR A 340 -10.44 -20.91 -13.18
N MET A 341 -9.44 -20.18 -12.68
CA MET A 341 -9.54 -19.41 -11.44
C MET A 341 -10.55 -18.29 -11.64
N ARG A 342 -11.82 -18.67 -11.80
CA ARG A 342 -12.92 -17.83 -11.37
C ARG A 342 -13.00 -18.03 -9.86
N PRO A 343 -13.09 -16.95 -9.08
CA PRO A 343 -13.57 -17.11 -7.72
C PRO A 343 -14.97 -17.69 -7.86
N ASP A 344 -15.20 -18.88 -7.32
CA ASP A 344 -16.53 -19.47 -7.24
C ASP A 344 -17.48 -18.45 -6.62
N SER A 345 -18.29 -17.81 -7.47
CA SER A 345 -19.48 -17.08 -7.07
C SER A 345 -20.59 -18.13 -6.94
N ASP A 346 -20.61 -18.87 -5.84
CA ASP A 346 -21.80 -19.56 -5.33
C ASP A 346 -21.50 -20.27 -4.00
N ARG A 347 -21.89 -19.63 -2.89
CA ARG A 347 -22.76 -20.19 -1.84
C ARG A 347 -23.07 -19.18 -0.75
#